data_AF-U7Q789-F1
#
_entry.id   AF-U7Q789-F1
#
_cell.length_a   1.000
_cell.length_b   1.000
_cell.length_c   1.000
_cell.angle_alpha   90.00
_cell.angle_beta   90.00
_cell.angle_gamma   90.00
#
_symmetry.space_group_name_H-M   'P 1'
#
loop_
_entity.id
_entity.type
_entity.pdbx_description
1 polymer ?
#
loop_
_entity_poly.entity_id
_entity_poly.type
_entity_poly.pdbx_seq_one_letter_code
_entity_poly.pdbx_strand_id
1 'polypeptide(L)'
;TVRSKGILTRKIFLIGTPRDTLAAKISLKLISNREFQVVGQIDLSTIEGQKNWPKILEDIQQQDVGEVFVCSWQSIPNPMSFYWNLKTAGINLRVLPVGLELPYQSPQIEMIGRMPTIQFSTPAIMGTDFWLKRGFDLTVAVLLLIFISPILLLIAVLIKLDSPGQIFYKQTRLGLRGRHFKVWKFRTMVINADQLMKELEANNELKGGVLFKMKDDPRITKVGKFLRKYSLDELPQLINVLRGQMSLVGPRPLPLRDVEGFAPHHFARQNVLPGITGLWQVSGRSDIIDF
;
A
#
# COMPACT_ATOMS: atom_id res chain seq x y z
N THR A 1 -8.12 -33.72 22.45
CA THR A 1 -7.25 -32.59 22.87
C THR A 1 -5.79 -32.95 22.70
N VAL A 2 -5.21 -32.70 21.52
CA VAL A 2 -3.80 -33.04 21.23
C VAL A 2 -2.95 -31.78 21.35
N ARG A 3 -2.36 -31.61 22.53
CA ARG A 3 -1.24 -30.68 22.78
C ARG A 3 0.04 -31.33 22.26
N SER A 4 0.53 -30.90 21.11
CA SER A 4 1.98 -30.97 20.86
C SER A 4 2.44 -29.69 20.16
N LYS A 5 3.42 -29.01 20.77
CA LYS A 5 4.12 -27.78 20.29
C LYS A 5 3.48 -26.40 20.50
N GLY A 6 2.64 -26.19 21.51
CA GLY A 6 2.34 -24.85 22.03
C GLY A 6 1.62 -23.87 21.08
N ILE A 7 1.24 -24.31 19.88
CA ILE A 7 0.39 -23.59 18.95
C ILE A 7 -0.87 -24.42 18.80
N LEU A 8 -2.03 -23.81 19.05
CA LEU A 8 -3.32 -24.47 19.02
C LEU A 8 -3.77 -24.60 17.56
N THR A 9 -3.37 -25.68 16.89
CA THR A 9 -3.71 -25.93 15.49
C THR A 9 -5.21 -26.22 15.36
N ARG A 10 -5.93 -25.41 14.59
CA ARG A 10 -7.36 -25.59 14.33
C ARG A 10 -7.54 -26.53 13.14
N LYS A 11 -8.24 -27.64 13.37
CA LYS A 11 -8.66 -28.54 12.29
C LYS A 11 -9.77 -27.88 11.48
N ILE A 12 -9.54 -27.74 10.17
CA ILE A 12 -10.49 -27.11 9.25
C ILE A 12 -10.83 -28.03 8.08
N PHE A 13 -12.01 -27.82 7.52
CA PHE A 13 -12.48 -28.53 6.32
C PHE A 13 -12.78 -27.54 5.21
N LEU A 14 -12.27 -27.79 3.99
CA LEU A 14 -12.44 -26.88 2.84
C LEU A 14 -13.62 -27.29 1.97
N ILE A 15 -14.45 -26.34 1.54
CA ILE A 15 -15.55 -26.61 0.61
C ILE A 15 -15.49 -25.59 -0.52
N GLY A 16 -15.39 -26.04 -1.75
CA GLY A 16 -15.33 -25.14 -2.91
C GLY A 16 -15.05 -25.88 -4.21
N THR A 17 -14.82 -25.12 -5.28
CA THR A 17 -14.30 -25.68 -6.53
C THR A 17 -12.83 -26.10 -6.36
N PRO A 18 -12.26 -26.95 -7.25
CA PRO A 18 -10.87 -27.35 -7.17
C PRO A 18 -9.91 -26.16 -7.27
N ARG A 19 -10.28 -25.16 -8.08
CA ARG A 19 -9.52 -23.92 -8.25
C ARG A 19 -9.49 -23.12 -6.95
N ASP A 20 -10.64 -22.91 -6.32
CA ASP A 20 -10.76 -22.04 -5.14
C ASP A 20 -10.17 -22.71 -3.88
N THR A 21 -10.35 -24.02 -3.74
CA THR A 21 -9.73 -24.79 -2.65
C THR A 21 -8.22 -24.83 -2.76
N LEU A 22 -7.66 -24.92 -3.99
CA LEU A 22 -6.22 -24.84 -4.22
C LEU A 22 -5.67 -23.46 -3.84
N ALA A 23 -6.30 -22.38 -4.31
CA ALA A 23 -5.88 -21.02 -3.97
C ALA A 23 -5.95 -20.76 -2.46
N ALA A 24 -7.02 -21.20 -1.78
CA ALA A 24 -7.12 -21.12 -0.32
C ALA A 24 -5.98 -21.86 0.40
N LYS A 25 -5.61 -23.08 -0.05
CA LYS A 25 -4.49 -23.82 0.54
C LYS A 25 -3.16 -23.07 0.39
N ILE A 26 -2.93 -22.43 -0.75
CA ILE A 26 -1.73 -21.62 -0.98
C ILE A 26 -1.71 -20.43 0.00
N SER A 27 -2.80 -19.66 0.08
CA SER A 27 -2.92 -18.51 0.99
C SER A 27 -2.76 -18.90 2.47
N LEU A 28 -3.38 -20.00 2.90
CA LEU A 28 -3.30 -20.49 4.28
C LEU A 28 -1.88 -20.94 4.66
N LYS A 29 -1.15 -21.57 3.73
CA LYS A 29 0.26 -21.94 3.94
C LYS A 29 1.18 -20.72 4.02
N LEU A 30 0.95 -19.71 3.18
CA LEU A 30 1.79 -18.50 3.14
C LEU A 30 1.62 -17.62 4.37
N ILE A 31 0.38 -17.44 4.85
CA ILE A 31 0.06 -16.46 5.92
C ILE A 31 0.10 -17.10 7.30
N SER A 32 -0.31 -18.36 7.41
CA SER A 32 -0.70 -18.96 8.69
C SER A 32 -0.02 -20.31 8.90
N ASN A 33 1.27 -20.38 8.57
CA ASN A 33 2.13 -21.57 8.38
C ASN A 33 2.05 -22.66 9.49
N ARG A 34 1.34 -22.42 10.62
CA ARG A 34 1.06 -23.39 11.70
C ARG A 34 -0.32 -23.26 12.41
N GLU A 35 -1.23 -22.39 12.00
CA GLU A 35 -2.51 -22.19 12.74
C GLU A 35 -3.62 -23.14 12.29
N PHE A 36 -3.66 -23.50 11.00
CA PHE A 36 -4.73 -24.30 10.41
C PHE A 36 -4.22 -25.63 9.87
N GLN A 37 -4.92 -26.72 10.17
CA GLN A 37 -4.71 -28.05 9.60
C GLN A 37 -5.92 -28.43 8.76
N VAL A 38 -5.75 -28.54 7.45
CA VAL A 38 -6.80 -29.03 6.55
C VAL A 38 -6.94 -30.54 6.70
N VAL A 39 -8.07 -31.00 7.25
CA VAL A 39 -8.33 -32.44 7.47
C VAL A 39 -9.10 -33.09 6.32
N GLY A 40 -9.84 -32.29 5.54
CA GLY A 40 -10.61 -32.77 4.41
C GLY A 40 -11.03 -31.63 3.47
N GLN A 41 -11.52 -32.01 2.30
CA GLN A 41 -12.09 -31.07 1.33
C GLN A 41 -13.27 -31.68 0.56
N ILE A 42 -14.18 -30.83 0.11
CA ILE A 42 -15.26 -31.19 -0.82
C ILE A 42 -15.16 -30.36 -2.08
N ASP A 43 -15.32 -31.05 -3.21
CA ASP A 43 -15.36 -30.47 -4.54
C ASP A 43 -16.82 -30.24 -4.97
N LEU A 44 -17.20 -28.96 -5.03
CA LEU A 44 -18.53 -28.52 -5.47
C LEU A 44 -18.76 -28.63 -6.99
N SER A 45 -17.73 -28.95 -7.78
CA SER A 45 -17.90 -29.20 -9.22
C SER A 45 -18.49 -30.58 -9.51
N THR A 46 -18.51 -31.47 -8.51
CA THR A 46 -19.08 -32.82 -8.63
C THR A 46 -20.58 -32.85 -8.29
N ILE A 47 -21.34 -33.70 -8.96
CA ILE A 47 -22.80 -33.87 -8.72
C ILE A 47 -23.08 -34.32 -7.28
N GLU A 48 -22.22 -35.17 -6.72
CA GLU A 48 -22.32 -35.62 -5.32
C GLU A 48 -22.08 -34.48 -4.33
N GLY A 49 -21.11 -33.61 -4.61
CA GLY A 49 -20.82 -32.42 -3.81
C GLY A 49 -21.94 -31.38 -3.79
N GLN A 50 -22.86 -31.41 -4.76
CA GLN A 50 -24.00 -30.48 -4.84
C GLN A 50 -25.28 -31.02 -4.21
N LYS A 51 -25.47 -32.36 -4.17
CA LYS A 51 -26.79 -32.95 -3.83
C LYS A 51 -26.85 -33.68 -2.49
N ASN A 52 -25.73 -34.02 -1.85
CA ASN A 52 -25.73 -34.88 -0.66
C ASN A 52 -25.20 -34.21 0.62
N TRP A 53 -25.75 -33.04 0.97
CA TRP A 53 -25.36 -32.28 2.16
C TRP A 53 -25.49 -33.02 3.50
N PRO A 54 -26.52 -33.85 3.75
CA PRO A 54 -26.61 -34.60 5.01
C PRO A 54 -25.42 -35.54 5.21
N LYS A 55 -25.06 -36.31 4.17
CA LYS A 55 -23.89 -37.21 4.21
C LYS A 55 -22.58 -36.44 4.40
N ILE A 56 -22.44 -35.32 3.70
CA ILE A 56 -21.29 -34.42 3.84
C ILE A 56 -21.15 -33.92 5.30
N LEU A 57 -22.25 -33.56 5.95
CA LEU A 57 -22.24 -33.09 7.33
C LEU A 57 -21.86 -34.22 8.30
N GLU A 58 -22.35 -35.44 8.06
CA GLU A 58 -21.92 -36.62 8.82
C GLU A 58 -20.42 -36.87 8.67
N ASP A 59 -19.89 -36.80 7.45
CA ASP A 59 -18.45 -36.96 7.17
C ASP A 59 -17.62 -35.87 7.87
N ILE A 60 -18.08 -34.62 7.89
CA ILE A 60 -17.41 -33.51 8.60
C ILE A 60 -17.46 -33.73 10.12
N GLN A 61 -18.60 -34.16 10.66
CA GLN A 61 -18.75 -34.44 12.10
C GLN A 61 -17.84 -35.57 12.58
N GLN A 62 -17.65 -36.61 11.77
CA GLN A 62 -16.74 -37.71 12.08
C GLN A 62 -15.26 -37.28 12.14
N GLN A 63 -14.90 -36.16 11.51
CA GLN A 63 -13.52 -35.70 11.40
C GLN A 63 -13.08 -34.72 12.52
N ASP A 64 -13.91 -34.47 13.54
CA ASP A 64 -13.60 -33.59 14.68
C ASP A 64 -13.12 -32.20 14.21
N VAL A 65 -13.90 -31.60 13.31
CA VAL A 65 -13.60 -30.31 12.68
C VAL A 65 -14.21 -29.16 13.50
N GLY A 66 -13.39 -28.16 13.85
CA GLY A 66 -13.87 -26.99 14.60
C GLY A 66 -14.43 -25.86 13.72
N GLU A 67 -14.06 -25.83 12.44
CA GLU A 67 -14.43 -24.76 11.51
C GLU A 67 -14.41 -25.23 10.04
N VAL A 68 -15.42 -24.87 9.26
CA VAL A 68 -15.55 -25.14 7.82
C VAL A 68 -15.27 -23.85 7.05
N PHE A 69 -14.38 -23.94 6.08
CA PHE A 69 -13.93 -22.85 5.23
C PHE A 69 -14.57 -23.01 3.84
N VAL A 70 -15.51 -22.15 3.49
CA VAL A 70 -16.16 -22.15 2.19
C VAL A 70 -15.47 -21.19 1.25
N CYS A 71 -14.83 -21.72 0.21
CA CYS A 71 -14.08 -20.97 -0.79
C CYS A 71 -14.92 -20.53 -1.99
N SER A 72 -16.09 -21.15 -2.20
CA SER A 72 -16.99 -20.87 -3.33
C SER A 72 -18.43 -20.70 -2.84
N TRP A 73 -18.68 -19.66 -2.03
CA TRP A 73 -19.98 -19.45 -1.36
C TRP A 73 -21.16 -19.42 -2.34
N GLN A 74 -20.96 -18.77 -3.49
CA GLN A 74 -21.94 -18.68 -4.58
C GLN A 74 -22.34 -20.04 -5.19
N SER A 75 -21.51 -21.08 -5.02
CA SER A 75 -21.75 -22.41 -5.57
C SER A 75 -22.51 -23.33 -4.61
N ILE A 76 -22.79 -22.88 -3.38
CA ILE A 76 -23.55 -23.68 -2.41
C ILE A 76 -25.05 -23.61 -2.75
N PRO A 77 -25.71 -24.75 -2.98
CA PRO A 77 -27.17 -24.80 -3.11
C PRO A 77 -27.82 -24.45 -1.77
N ASN A 78 -28.69 -23.44 -1.76
CA ASN A 78 -29.38 -22.93 -0.57
C ASN A 78 -28.44 -22.65 0.63
N PRO A 79 -27.56 -21.63 0.53
CA PRO A 79 -26.51 -21.35 1.51
C PRO A 79 -27.00 -21.15 2.94
N MET A 80 -28.23 -20.66 3.11
CA MET A 80 -28.80 -20.42 4.43
C MET A 80 -29.15 -21.73 5.15
N SER A 81 -29.72 -22.71 4.44
CA SER A 81 -29.95 -24.05 5.02
C SER A 81 -28.63 -24.72 5.41
N PHE A 82 -27.59 -24.57 4.58
CA PHE A 82 -26.26 -25.08 4.87
C PHE A 82 -25.66 -24.44 6.13
N TYR A 83 -25.75 -23.11 6.27
CA TYR A 83 -25.34 -22.40 7.48
C TYR A 83 -26.06 -22.90 8.73
N TRP A 84 -27.39 -23.07 8.67
CA TRP A 84 -28.16 -23.54 9.83
C TRP A 84 -27.79 -24.97 10.22
N ASN A 85 -27.55 -25.85 9.25
CA ASN A 85 -27.14 -27.22 9.52
C ASN A 85 -25.76 -27.27 10.21
N LEU A 86 -24.78 -26.51 9.72
CA LEU A 86 -23.46 -26.38 10.38
C LEU A 86 -23.59 -25.83 11.79
N LYS A 87 -24.40 -24.77 11.97
CA LYS A 87 -24.61 -24.14 13.27
C LYS A 87 -25.26 -25.10 14.28
N THR A 88 -26.22 -25.89 13.83
CA THR A 88 -26.89 -26.93 14.66
C THR A 88 -25.91 -28.03 15.06
N ALA A 89 -24.97 -28.36 14.18
CA ALA A 89 -23.86 -29.28 14.44
C ALA A 89 -22.73 -28.69 15.32
N GLY A 90 -22.82 -27.41 15.72
CA GLY A 90 -21.76 -26.74 16.48
C GLY A 90 -20.49 -26.44 15.67
N ILE A 91 -20.57 -26.49 14.34
CA ILE A 91 -19.44 -26.26 13.43
C ILE A 91 -19.45 -24.80 12.98
N ASN A 92 -18.33 -24.10 13.20
CA ASN A 92 -18.20 -22.72 12.76
C ASN A 92 -18.07 -22.63 11.23
N LEU A 93 -18.70 -21.63 10.62
CA LEU A 93 -18.58 -21.36 9.18
C LEU A 93 -17.73 -20.11 8.96
N ARG A 94 -16.72 -20.23 8.09
CA ARG A 94 -15.95 -19.10 7.55
C ARG A 94 -16.06 -19.07 6.03
N VAL A 95 -16.46 -17.95 5.47
CA VAL A 95 -16.46 -17.74 4.02
C VAL A 95 -15.13 -17.11 3.61
N LEU A 96 -14.41 -17.77 2.71
CA LEU A 96 -13.17 -17.28 2.12
C LEU A 96 -13.50 -16.69 0.75
N PRO A 97 -13.29 -15.39 0.53
CA PRO A 97 -13.49 -14.76 -0.76
C PRO A 97 -12.30 -15.09 -1.67
N VAL A 98 -12.20 -16.34 -2.11
CA VAL A 98 -11.11 -16.77 -2.99
C VAL A 98 -11.29 -16.14 -4.37
N GLY A 99 -10.27 -15.44 -4.84
CA GLY A 99 -10.31 -14.69 -6.11
C GLY A 99 -10.81 -13.24 -5.98
N LEU A 100 -11.22 -12.81 -4.79
CA LEU A 100 -11.39 -11.38 -4.50
C LEU A 100 -10.01 -10.83 -4.12
N GLU A 101 -9.31 -10.20 -5.06
CA GLU A 101 -8.15 -9.37 -4.73
C GLU A 101 -8.66 -8.18 -3.93
N LEU A 102 -8.70 -8.34 -2.60
CA LEU A 102 -9.10 -7.27 -1.72
C LEU A 102 -8.09 -6.13 -1.87
N PRO A 103 -8.55 -4.87 -2.01
CA PRO A 103 -7.65 -3.74 -1.88
C PRO A 103 -6.92 -3.86 -0.54
N TYR A 104 -5.69 -3.33 -0.45
CA TYR A 104 -4.81 -3.41 0.74
C TYR A 104 -5.45 -2.98 2.08
N GLN A 105 -6.66 -2.42 2.07
CA GLN A 105 -7.44 -2.13 3.26
C GLN A 105 -8.43 -3.25 3.56
N SER A 106 -8.36 -3.78 4.78
CA SER A 106 -9.28 -4.80 5.25
C SER A 106 -10.72 -4.28 5.17
N PRO A 107 -11.63 -4.98 4.46
CA PRO A 107 -13.04 -4.60 4.44
C PRO A 107 -13.61 -4.74 5.85
N GLN A 108 -14.48 -3.80 6.23
CA GLN A 108 -15.19 -3.87 7.51
C GLN A 108 -16.53 -4.56 7.30
N ILE A 109 -16.88 -5.46 8.23
CA ILE A 109 -18.22 -6.06 8.27
C ILE A 109 -19.03 -5.28 9.28
N GLU A 110 -20.07 -4.60 8.83
CA GLU A 110 -20.98 -3.83 9.67
C GLU A 110 -22.42 -4.32 9.48
N MET A 111 -23.20 -4.35 10.56
CA MET A 111 -24.62 -4.68 10.52
C MET A 111 -25.43 -3.38 10.37
N ILE A 112 -26.04 -3.17 9.20
CA ILE A 112 -27.01 -2.09 9.00
C ILE A 112 -28.41 -2.70 9.19
N GLY A 113 -29.01 -2.42 10.34
CA GLY A 113 -30.24 -3.09 10.78
C GLY A 113 -30.01 -4.58 11.01
N ARG A 114 -30.57 -5.44 10.14
CA ARG A 114 -30.40 -6.91 10.18
C ARG A 114 -29.61 -7.46 9.00
N MET A 115 -29.06 -6.60 8.16
CA MET A 115 -28.32 -7.00 6.97
C MET A 115 -26.81 -6.91 7.23
N PRO A 116 -26.05 -8.01 7.06
CA PRO A 116 -24.59 -7.94 7.08
C PRO A 116 -24.11 -7.23 5.82
N THR A 117 -23.35 -6.16 5.99
CA THR A 117 -22.77 -5.39 4.90
C THR A 117 -21.25 -5.46 4.93
N ILE A 118 -20.64 -5.44 3.75
CA ILE A 118 -19.19 -5.38 3.59
C ILE A 118 -18.86 -3.97 3.09
N GLN A 119 -18.21 -3.19 3.94
CA GLN A 119 -17.78 -1.84 3.61
C GLN A 119 -16.33 -1.85 3.12
N PHE A 120 -16.13 -1.32 1.92
CA PHE A 120 -14.81 -0.98 1.41
C PHE A 120 -14.55 0.49 1.69
N SER A 121 -13.87 0.76 2.80
CA SER A 121 -13.53 2.14 3.19
C SER A 121 -12.57 2.74 2.18
N THR A 122 -12.86 3.96 1.73
CA THR A 122 -11.87 4.77 1.02
C THR A 122 -11.08 5.56 2.06
N PRO A 123 -9.73 5.57 2.02
CA PRO A 123 -8.93 6.36 2.94
C PRO A 123 -8.97 7.83 2.51
N ALA A 124 -10.12 8.47 2.65
CA ALA A 124 -10.25 9.89 2.51
C ALA A 124 -10.33 10.47 3.92
N ILE A 125 -9.30 11.23 4.32
CA ILE A 125 -9.40 12.08 5.50
C ILE A 125 -10.41 13.17 5.14
N MET A 126 -11.63 13.08 5.67
CA MET A 126 -12.74 13.99 5.38
C MET A 126 -13.21 14.69 6.66
N GLY A 127 -13.89 15.83 6.50
CA GLY A 127 -14.54 16.53 7.61
C GLY A 127 -13.56 17.03 8.68
N THR A 128 -13.87 16.74 9.95
CA THR A 128 -13.12 17.20 11.12
C THR A 128 -11.69 16.68 11.15
N ASP A 129 -11.48 15.43 10.77
CA ASP A 129 -10.16 14.79 10.79
C ASP A 129 -9.19 15.49 9.84
N PHE A 130 -9.71 15.99 8.71
CA PHE A 130 -8.91 16.75 7.76
C PHE A 130 -8.44 18.06 8.38
N TRP A 131 -9.33 18.78 9.05
CA TRP A 131 -8.98 20.06 9.68
C TRP A 131 -8.04 19.89 10.87
N LEU A 132 -8.23 18.85 11.69
CA LEU A 132 -7.31 18.51 12.77
C LEU A 132 -5.92 18.18 12.22
N LYS A 133 -5.85 17.31 11.21
CA LYS A 133 -4.60 16.97 10.54
C LYS A 133 -3.94 18.19 9.90
N ARG A 134 -4.74 19.07 9.29
CA ARG A 134 -4.26 20.29 8.65
C ARG A 134 -3.71 21.29 9.67
N GLY A 135 -4.37 21.43 10.81
CA GLY A 135 -3.89 22.24 11.94
C GLY A 135 -2.55 21.73 12.45
N PHE A 136 -2.44 20.43 12.71
CA PHE A 136 -1.18 19.78 13.09
C PHE A 136 -0.05 20.05 12.07
N ASP A 137 -0.33 19.84 10.78
CA ASP A 137 0.66 20.07 9.71
C ASP A 137 1.16 21.51 9.69
N LEU A 138 0.26 22.47 9.83
CA LEU A 138 0.60 23.88 9.80
C LEU A 138 1.45 24.27 11.02
N THR A 139 1.01 23.88 12.22
CA THR A 139 1.72 24.18 13.46
C THR A 139 3.13 23.60 13.45
N VAL A 140 3.27 22.31 13.13
CA VAL A 140 4.58 21.64 13.11
C VAL A 140 5.45 22.18 11.97
N ALA A 141 4.91 22.46 10.78
CA ALA A 141 5.68 23.04 9.68
C ALA A 141 6.21 24.45 10.01
N VAL A 142 5.40 25.28 10.67
CA VAL A 142 5.82 26.62 11.12
C VAL A 142 6.93 26.51 12.16
N LEU A 143 6.77 25.67 13.19
CA LEU A 143 7.80 25.46 14.20
C LEU A 143 9.10 24.96 13.59
N LEU A 144 9.03 23.94 12.72
CA LEU A 144 10.19 23.43 12.01
C LEU A 144 10.87 24.53 11.21
N LEU A 145 10.13 25.32 10.42
CA LEU A 145 10.70 26.41 9.63
C LEU A 145 11.41 27.45 10.49
N ILE A 146 10.88 27.80 11.66
CA ILE A 146 11.53 28.73 12.59
C ILE A 146 12.86 28.15 13.06
N PHE A 147 12.85 26.93 13.61
CA PHE A 147 14.06 26.30 14.16
C PHE A 147 15.14 26.01 13.12
N ILE A 148 14.74 25.60 11.92
CA ILE A 148 15.70 25.28 10.84
C ILE A 148 16.06 26.48 9.98
N SER A 149 15.41 27.64 10.15
CA SER A 149 15.68 28.83 9.33
C SER A 149 17.17 29.23 9.25
N PRO A 150 17.99 29.15 10.33
CA PRO A 150 19.41 29.45 10.23
C PRO A 150 20.14 28.46 9.33
N ILE A 151 19.76 27.18 9.39
CA ILE A 151 20.32 26.11 8.56
C ILE A 151 19.91 26.30 7.10
N LEU A 152 18.66 26.67 6.82
CA LEU A 152 18.19 26.96 5.46
C LEU A 152 18.96 28.13 4.83
N LEU A 153 19.22 29.18 5.61
CA LEU A 153 19.99 30.33 5.17
C LEU A 153 21.45 29.95 4.89
N LEU A 154 22.07 29.17 5.78
CA LEU A 154 23.42 28.64 5.57
C LEU A 154 23.51 27.80 4.29
N ILE A 155 22.57 26.88 4.08
CA ILE A 155 22.49 26.07 2.86
C ILE A 155 22.32 26.96 1.63
N ALA A 156 21.47 27.97 1.69
CA ALA A 156 21.25 28.91 0.60
C ALA A 156 22.54 29.66 0.19
N VAL A 157 23.33 30.10 1.18
CA VAL A 157 24.64 30.73 0.96
C VAL A 157 25.62 29.73 0.32
N LEU A 158 25.73 28.51 0.87
CA LEU A 158 26.62 27.47 0.32
C LEU A 158 26.29 27.13 -1.13
N ILE A 159 25.01 27.04 -1.49
CA ILE A 159 24.56 26.80 -2.88
C ILE A 159 24.98 27.94 -3.81
N LYS A 160 24.92 29.19 -3.31
CA LYS A 160 25.27 30.38 -4.08
C LYS A 160 26.77 30.50 -4.32
N LEU A 161 27.58 30.07 -3.35
CA LEU A 161 29.04 30.02 -3.46
C LEU A 161 29.54 28.85 -4.32
N ASP A 162 28.84 27.72 -4.31
CA ASP A 162 29.24 26.50 -5.04
C ASP A 162 28.98 26.59 -6.56
N SER A 163 27.91 27.28 -6.99
CA SER A 163 27.61 27.46 -8.42
C SER A 163 26.73 28.69 -8.72
N PRO A 164 26.88 29.34 -9.89
CA PRO A 164 26.02 30.45 -10.29
C PRO A 164 24.57 30.00 -10.48
N GLY A 165 23.59 30.89 -10.23
CA GLY A 165 22.14 30.69 -10.49
C GLY A 165 21.22 30.78 -9.26
N GLN A 166 20.01 30.20 -9.38
CA GLN A 166 18.96 30.26 -8.35
C GLN A 166 19.18 29.24 -7.22
N ILE A 167 18.82 29.61 -6.00
CA ILE A 167 18.95 28.75 -4.81
C ILE A 167 17.91 27.62 -4.81
N PHE A 168 16.68 27.94 -5.21
CA PHE A 168 15.58 26.99 -5.23
C PHE A 168 15.36 26.40 -6.62
N TYR A 169 15.06 25.11 -6.65
CA TYR A 169 14.59 24.40 -7.82
C TYR A 169 13.12 24.01 -7.60
N LYS A 170 12.32 24.07 -8.67
CA LYS A 170 10.90 23.74 -8.64
C LYS A 170 10.63 22.61 -9.62
N GLN A 171 10.05 21.52 -9.12
CA GLN A 171 9.67 20.39 -9.97
C GLN A 171 8.16 20.22 -9.98
N THR A 172 7.58 20.07 -11.17
CA THR A 172 6.14 19.76 -11.30
C THR A 172 5.90 18.31 -10.89
N ARG A 173 4.93 18.13 -9.99
CA ARG A 173 4.48 16.83 -9.48
C ARG A 173 2.96 16.77 -9.50
N LEU A 174 2.44 15.55 -9.44
CA LEU A 174 1.01 15.29 -9.30
C LEU A 174 0.63 15.27 -7.81
N GLY A 175 -0.41 16.03 -7.45
CA GLY A 175 -0.88 16.20 -6.07
C GLY A 175 -2.32 15.75 -5.87
N LEU A 176 -2.99 16.33 -4.87
CA LEU A 176 -4.37 16.00 -4.51
C LEU A 176 -5.31 16.11 -5.73
N ARG A 177 -6.10 15.05 -5.96
CA ARG A 177 -7.04 14.91 -7.08
C ARG A 177 -6.40 15.14 -8.45
N GLY A 178 -5.17 14.67 -8.63
CA GLY A 178 -4.46 14.80 -9.91
C GLY A 178 -4.03 16.24 -10.24
N ARG A 179 -4.10 17.18 -9.30
CA ARG A 179 -3.70 18.56 -9.56
C ARG A 179 -2.19 18.70 -9.61
N HIS A 180 -1.71 19.35 -10.66
CA HIS A 180 -0.30 19.68 -10.80
C HIS A 180 0.11 20.75 -9.79
N PHE A 181 1.25 20.55 -9.14
CA PHE A 181 1.85 21.57 -8.27
C PHE A 181 3.37 21.54 -8.36
N LYS A 182 4.00 22.63 -7.93
CA LYS A 182 5.46 22.78 -7.94
C LYS A 182 6.01 22.46 -6.54
N VAL A 183 6.77 21.37 -6.44
CA VAL A 183 7.52 21.01 -5.23
C VAL A 183 8.78 21.88 -5.14
N TRP A 184 8.99 22.50 -3.99
CA TRP A 184 10.17 23.32 -3.72
C TRP A 184 11.31 22.44 -3.20
N LYS A 185 12.49 22.59 -3.79
CA LYS A 185 13.73 21.95 -3.32
C LYS A 185 14.88 22.95 -3.36
N PHE A 186 15.95 22.65 -2.64
CA PHE A 186 17.22 23.31 -2.93
C PHE A 186 17.79 22.80 -4.24
N ARG A 187 18.42 23.70 -4.99
CA ARG A 187 19.16 23.34 -6.19
C ARG A 187 20.37 22.50 -5.80
N THR A 188 20.45 21.31 -6.37
CA THR A 188 21.56 20.36 -6.17
C THR A 188 22.32 20.07 -7.47
N MET A 189 21.88 20.64 -8.58
CA MET A 189 22.43 20.44 -9.91
C MET A 189 22.89 21.77 -10.54
N VAL A 190 23.85 21.70 -11.44
CA VAL A 190 24.31 22.84 -12.26
C VAL A 190 23.20 23.32 -13.21
N ILE A 191 23.28 24.57 -13.66
CA ILE A 191 22.24 25.19 -14.52
C ILE A 191 22.03 24.40 -15.82
N ASN A 192 23.10 23.90 -16.42
CA ASN A 192 23.12 23.16 -17.68
C ASN A 192 22.84 21.65 -17.51
N ALA A 193 22.33 21.20 -16.36
CA ALA A 193 22.10 19.78 -16.08
C ALA A 193 21.19 19.09 -17.11
N ASP A 194 20.20 19.79 -17.66
CA ASP A 194 19.30 19.22 -18.68
C ASP A 194 20.00 19.02 -20.04
N GLN A 195 20.98 19.88 -20.39
CA GLN A 195 21.80 19.73 -21.59
C GLN A 195 22.78 18.58 -21.43
N LEU A 196 23.47 18.54 -20.29
CA LEU A 196 24.33 17.42 -19.88
C LEU A 196 23.56 16.10 -19.84
N MET A 197 22.28 16.10 -19.47
CA MET A 197 21.44 14.90 -19.48
C MET A 197 21.33 14.31 -20.88
N LYS A 198 21.05 15.15 -21.89
CA LYS A 198 20.93 14.70 -23.29
C LYS A 198 22.24 14.17 -23.83
N GLU A 199 23.36 14.80 -23.47
CA GLU A 199 24.70 14.34 -23.86
C GLU A 199 25.08 13.02 -23.17
N LEU A 200 24.70 12.83 -21.90
CA LEU A 200 24.94 11.59 -21.17
C LEU A 200 24.01 10.46 -21.61
N GLU A 201 22.76 10.76 -21.97
CA GLU A 201 21.82 9.80 -22.56
C GLU A 201 22.26 9.33 -23.95
N ALA A 202 22.84 10.22 -24.75
CA ALA A 202 23.42 9.87 -26.06
C ALA A 202 24.64 8.93 -25.95
N ASN A 203 25.37 8.99 -24.84
CA ASN A 203 26.52 8.14 -24.53
C ASN A 203 26.17 6.92 -23.65
N ASN A 204 24.88 6.65 -23.42
CA ASN A 204 24.45 5.63 -22.47
C ASN A 204 24.32 4.26 -23.18
N GLU A 205 25.25 3.34 -22.89
CA GLU A 205 25.29 2.00 -23.50
C GLU A 205 24.18 1.04 -22.98
N LEU A 206 23.40 1.45 -21.97
CA LEU A 206 22.34 0.64 -21.37
C LEU A 206 20.95 1.01 -21.91
N LYS A 207 20.50 0.22 -22.89
CA LYS A 207 19.10 0.24 -23.39
C LYS A 207 18.14 -0.22 -22.29
N GLY A 208 17.25 0.67 -21.82
CA GLY A 208 15.97 0.28 -21.20
C GLY A 208 15.68 0.70 -19.75
N GLY A 209 16.50 1.53 -19.09
CA GLY A 209 16.24 1.93 -17.71
C GLY A 209 15.40 3.22 -17.57
N VAL A 210 14.15 3.11 -17.10
CA VAL A 210 13.27 4.25 -16.71
C VAL A 210 13.90 5.16 -15.63
N LEU A 211 14.94 4.69 -14.95
CA LEU A 211 15.74 5.45 -13.99
C LEU A 211 17.20 5.59 -14.44
N PHE A 212 17.59 6.77 -14.93
CA PHE A 212 19.00 7.14 -15.09
C PHE A 212 19.66 7.23 -13.70
N LYS A 213 20.49 6.24 -13.37
CA LYS A 213 21.22 6.17 -12.09
C LYS A 213 22.71 6.05 -12.35
N MET A 214 23.41 7.18 -12.37
CA MET A 214 24.87 7.25 -12.46
C MET A 214 25.46 7.46 -11.06
N LYS A 215 26.48 6.68 -10.69
CA LYS A 215 27.09 6.71 -9.35
C LYS A 215 27.79 8.04 -9.06
N ASP A 216 28.44 8.62 -10.07
CA ASP A 216 29.04 9.96 -10.03
C ASP A 216 28.47 10.81 -11.16
N ASP A 217 27.27 11.33 -10.93
CA ASP A 217 26.58 12.20 -11.87
C ASP A 217 27.26 13.59 -11.92
N PRO A 218 27.90 13.98 -13.05
CA PRO A 218 28.64 15.23 -13.16
C PRO A 218 27.74 16.48 -13.10
N ARG A 219 26.41 16.29 -13.18
CA ARG A 219 25.44 17.38 -13.08
C ARG A 219 25.24 17.83 -11.65
N ILE A 220 25.62 17.03 -10.65
CA ILE A 220 25.41 17.32 -9.23
C ILE A 220 26.58 18.15 -8.71
N THR A 221 26.29 19.26 -8.02
CA THR A 221 27.33 20.12 -7.44
C THR A 221 27.94 19.50 -6.17
N LYS A 222 29.07 20.01 -5.67
CA LYS A 222 29.72 19.46 -4.47
C LYS A 222 28.81 19.59 -3.25
N VAL A 223 28.21 20.76 -3.05
CA VAL A 223 27.19 20.98 -2.01
C VAL A 223 25.95 20.15 -2.30
N GLY A 224 25.55 20.04 -3.57
CA GLY A 224 24.41 19.22 -3.99
C GLY A 224 24.53 17.75 -3.61
N LYS A 225 25.74 17.16 -3.71
CA LYS A 225 26.03 15.78 -3.31
C LYS A 225 25.81 15.58 -1.81
N PHE A 226 26.25 16.55 -0.99
CA PHE A 226 25.99 16.54 0.46
C PHE A 226 24.50 16.67 0.77
N LEU A 227 23.81 17.65 0.16
CA LEU A 227 22.38 17.89 0.41
C LEU A 227 21.52 16.65 0.08
N ARG A 228 21.79 15.98 -1.05
CA ARG A 228 21.06 14.76 -1.43
C ARG A 228 21.33 13.59 -0.49
N LYS A 229 22.59 13.43 -0.05
CA LYS A 229 22.98 12.35 0.87
C LYS A 229 22.17 12.40 2.17
N TYR A 230 21.96 13.60 2.70
CA TYR A 230 21.20 13.83 3.93
C TYR A 230 19.75 14.25 3.69
N SER A 231 19.28 14.24 2.43
CA SER A 231 17.93 14.69 2.02
C SER A 231 17.59 16.12 2.48
N LEU A 232 18.60 16.96 2.72
CA LEU A 232 18.45 18.36 3.13
C LEU A 232 17.90 19.22 1.99
N ASP A 233 18.03 18.75 0.75
CA ASP A 233 17.47 19.42 -0.42
C ASP A 233 15.94 19.45 -0.44
N GLU A 234 15.28 18.59 0.34
CA GLU A 234 13.83 18.51 0.45
C GLU A 234 13.25 19.41 1.55
N LEU A 235 14.06 20.06 2.39
CA LEU A 235 13.57 20.95 3.46
C LEU A 235 12.67 22.10 2.98
N PRO A 236 12.91 22.73 1.80
CA PRO A 236 12.02 23.78 1.30
C PRO A 236 10.58 23.30 1.01
N GLN A 237 10.31 21.99 0.98
CA GLN A 237 8.96 21.45 0.83
C GLN A 237 8.03 21.82 2.01
N LEU A 238 8.57 22.23 3.16
CA LEU A 238 7.76 22.80 4.25
C LEU A 238 6.95 24.02 3.79
N ILE A 239 7.44 24.77 2.80
CA ILE A 239 6.68 25.87 2.17
C ILE A 239 5.45 25.32 1.43
N ASN A 240 5.55 24.16 0.77
CA ASN A 240 4.39 23.52 0.16
C ASN A 240 3.34 23.09 1.20
N VAL A 241 3.78 22.68 2.40
CA VAL A 241 2.89 22.36 3.50
C VAL A 241 2.15 23.62 3.96
N LEU A 242 2.84 24.73 4.17
CA LEU A 242 2.19 26.00 4.50
C LEU A 242 1.16 26.43 3.44
N ARG A 243 1.49 26.25 2.15
CA ARG A 243 0.61 26.59 1.01
C ARG A 243 -0.57 25.63 0.78
N GLY A 244 -0.69 24.57 1.59
CA GLY A 244 -1.78 23.59 1.45
C GLY A 244 -1.65 22.68 0.24
N GLN A 245 -0.45 22.59 -0.34
CA GLN A 245 -0.15 21.72 -1.48
C GLN A 245 0.38 20.36 -1.05
N MET A 246 0.95 20.30 0.15
CA MET A 246 1.48 19.08 0.77
C MET A 246 1.05 18.98 2.24
N SER A 247 1.23 17.78 2.78
CA SER A 247 1.12 17.42 4.20
C SER A 247 2.52 17.04 4.71
N LEU A 248 2.75 17.09 6.03
CA LEU A 248 4.01 16.55 6.58
C LEU A 248 4.10 15.05 6.32
N VAL A 249 2.99 14.33 6.56
CA VAL A 249 2.86 12.88 6.39
C VAL A 249 1.82 12.56 5.33
N GLY A 250 2.20 11.83 4.28
CA GLY A 250 1.33 11.45 3.18
C GLY A 250 2.07 10.70 2.07
N PRO A 251 1.40 10.30 0.97
CA PRO A 251 2.02 9.61 -0.14
C PRO A 251 3.07 10.49 -0.84
N ARG A 252 4.21 9.91 -1.24
CA ARG A 252 5.28 10.66 -1.92
C ARG A 252 4.78 11.16 -3.29
N PRO A 253 4.88 12.47 -3.60
CA PRO A 253 4.47 13.00 -4.89
C PRO A 253 5.44 12.53 -5.99
N LEU A 254 4.94 11.83 -7.00
CA LEU A 254 5.74 11.27 -8.09
C LEU A 254 5.88 12.27 -9.26
N PRO A 255 6.99 12.21 -10.03
CA PRO A 255 7.15 13.02 -11.23
C PRO A 255 6.19 12.53 -12.31
N LEU A 256 5.74 13.44 -13.18
CA LEU A 256 4.73 13.14 -14.19
C LEU A 256 5.11 11.96 -15.07
N ARG A 257 6.38 11.90 -15.50
CA ARG A 257 6.92 10.80 -16.30
C ARG A 257 6.74 9.42 -15.66
N ASP A 258 6.77 9.33 -14.33
CA ASP A 258 6.65 8.05 -13.62
C ASP A 258 5.16 7.66 -13.46
N VAL A 259 4.24 8.63 -13.56
CA VAL A 259 2.79 8.42 -13.41
C VAL A 259 2.13 7.99 -14.72
N GLU A 260 2.73 8.28 -15.88
CA GLU A 260 2.17 7.93 -17.19
C GLU A 260 1.95 6.41 -17.38
N GLY A 261 2.70 5.56 -16.66
CA GLY A 261 2.55 4.10 -16.68
C GLY A 261 1.61 3.52 -15.61
N PHE A 262 0.90 4.35 -14.85
CA PHE A 262 0.12 3.87 -13.71
C PHE A 262 -1.19 3.18 -14.10
N ALA A 263 -1.45 2.01 -13.53
CA ALA A 263 -2.77 1.41 -13.51
C ALA A 263 -3.76 2.26 -12.68
N PRO A 264 -5.08 2.21 -12.98
CA PRO A 264 -6.09 3.08 -12.33
C PRO A 264 -6.09 3.02 -10.79
N HIS A 265 -5.82 1.86 -10.19
CA HIS A 265 -5.82 1.70 -8.74
C HIS A 265 -4.68 2.48 -8.05
N HIS A 266 -3.55 2.73 -8.72
CA HIS A 266 -2.45 3.51 -8.15
C HIS A 266 -2.83 4.98 -7.91
N PHE A 267 -3.85 5.50 -8.59
CA PHE A 267 -4.33 6.88 -8.42
C PHE A 267 -5.05 7.09 -7.07
N ALA A 268 -5.41 6.02 -6.34
CA ALA A 268 -6.02 6.14 -5.01
C ALA A 268 -5.17 6.96 -4.02
N ARG A 269 -3.84 6.95 -4.18
CA ARG A 269 -2.92 7.75 -3.35
C ARG A 269 -3.09 9.27 -3.55
N GLN A 270 -3.74 9.69 -4.63
CA GLN A 270 -4.01 11.10 -4.94
C GLN A 270 -5.29 11.60 -4.27
N ASN A 271 -5.99 10.76 -3.49
CA ASN A 271 -7.17 11.17 -2.73
C ASN A 271 -6.84 11.96 -1.45
N VAL A 272 -5.57 12.02 -1.07
CA VAL A 272 -5.06 12.79 0.07
C VAL A 272 -3.93 13.72 -0.37
N LEU A 273 -3.59 14.69 0.49
CA LEU A 273 -2.44 15.57 0.24
C LEU A 273 -1.15 14.74 0.19
N PRO A 274 -0.27 14.97 -0.80
CA PRO A 274 1.04 14.34 -0.84
C PRO A 274 1.90 14.74 0.37
N GLY A 275 2.75 13.83 0.84
CA GLY A 275 3.58 13.99 2.03
C GLY A 275 5.02 14.37 1.74
N ILE A 276 5.66 15.07 2.68
CA ILE A 276 7.12 15.17 2.74
C ILE A 276 7.70 13.81 3.18
N THR A 277 7.10 13.20 4.20
CA THR A 277 7.36 11.82 4.63
C THR A 277 6.11 10.95 4.44
N GLY A 278 6.25 9.62 4.46
CA GLY A 278 5.13 8.68 4.35
C GLY A 278 5.56 7.23 4.51
N LEU A 279 4.60 6.30 4.43
CA LEU A 279 4.84 4.85 4.59
C LEU A 279 5.99 4.35 3.72
N TRP A 280 6.03 4.75 2.44
CA TRP A 280 7.13 4.39 1.53
C TRP A 280 8.53 4.80 2.05
N GLN A 281 8.64 5.95 2.73
CA GLN A 281 9.93 6.44 3.23
C GLN A 281 10.39 5.70 4.50
N VAL A 282 9.47 5.10 5.26
CA VAL A 282 9.77 4.34 6.49
C VAL A 282 9.79 2.83 6.27
N SER A 283 9.11 2.32 5.25
CA SER A 283 8.98 0.88 4.97
C SER A 283 10.13 0.26 4.15
N GLY A 284 11.25 0.98 3.97
CA GLY A 284 12.43 0.48 3.25
C GLY A 284 12.51 0.98 1.81
N ARG A 285 13.53 1.79 1.51
CA ARG A 285 13.72 2.47 0.21
C ARG A 285 14.10 1.54 -0.96
N SER A 286 14.11 0.22 -0.78
CA SER A 286 14.75 -0.71 -1.73
C SER A 286 14.15 -2.12 -1.85
N ASP A 287 13.25 -2.57 -0.96
CA ASP A 287 12.77 -3.96 -0.96
C ASP A 287 11.26 -4.11 -1.25
N ILE A 288 10.58 -3.01 -1.59
CA ILE A 288 9.16 -3.04 -1.93
C ILE A 288 9.04 -3.22 -3.44
N ILE A 289 8.80 -4.47 -3.85
CA ILE A 289 8.66 -4.90 -5.25
C ILE A 289 7.23 -4.70 -5.75
N ASP A 290 6.25 -4.60 -4.84
CA ASP A 290 4.82 -4.48 -5.16
C ASP A 290 4.20 -3.20 -4.57
N PHE A 291 3.43 -2.51 -5.42
CA PHE A 291 2.80 -1.19 -5.17
C PHE A 291 1.30 -1.28 -4.92
#